data_AF-A0A2I0T230-F1
#
_entry.id   AF-A0A2I0T230-F1
#
_cell.length_a   1.000
_cell.length_b   1.000
_cell.length_c   1.000
_cell.angle_alpha   90.00
_cell.angle_beta   90.00
_cell.angle_gamma   90.00
#
_symmetry.space_group_name_H-M   'P 1'
#
loop_
_entity.id
_entity.type
_entity.pdbx_description
1 polymer ?
#
loop_
_entity_poly.entity_id
_entity_poly.type
_entity_poly.pdbx_seq_one_letter_code
_entity_poly.pdbx_strand_id
1 'polypeptide(L)'
;MASLYPFWQNDTKTPKVDDGSSPEIKISVPFIFFGAPYRSVYVNNNGVISFNALVSQFTPEAFPLTDGRAFVAPFWADVHNGIRGEIYYRESTDPELLRRASKDIRKHFKDMASFSAIWIFIVTWEEVTFYGGSSTTPVRAIRCASRRVVCDG
;
A
#
# COMPACT_ATOMS: atom_id res chain seq x y z
N MET A 1 9.35 -15.76 -12.51
CA MET A 1 9.05 -14.73 -11.50
C MET A 1 7.90 -13.89 -12.02
N ALA A 2 6.67 -14.10 -11.54
CA ALA A 2 5.54 -13.29 -12.00
C ALA A 2 5.66 -11.90 -11.37
N SER A 3 5.92 -10.88 -12.20
CA SER A 3 5.80 -9.49 -11.76
C SER A 3 4.38 -9.27 -11.24
N LEU A 4 4.26 -8.59 -10.09
CA LEU A 4 2.99 -8.22 -9.48
C LEU A 4 2.23 -7.20 -10.35
N TYR A 5 1.49 -6.26 -9.75
CA TYR A 5 0.92 -5.14 -10.49
C TYR A 5 2.04 -4.21 -10.98
N PRO A 6 2.03 -3.79 -12.26
CA PRO A 6 3.00 -2.83 -12.75
C PRO A 6 2.76 -1.47 -12.11
N PHE A 7 3.83 -0.85 -11.65
CA PHE A 7 3.90 0.58 -11.38
C PHE A 7 4.69 1.25 -12.51
N TRP A 8 4.44 2.53 -12.72
CA TRP A 8 5.07 3.29 -13.80
C TRP A 8 5.74 4.54 -13.24
N GLN A 9 6.75 5.07 -13.94
CA GLN A 9 7.40 6.33 -13.56
C GLN A 9 6.43 7.52 -13.53
N ASN A 10 5.26 7.38 -14.16
CA ASN A 10 4.21 8.39 -14.19
C ASN A 10 3.19 8.27 -13.04
N ASP A 11 3.37 7.30 -12.14
CA ASP A 11 2.55 7.18 -10.92
C ASP A 11 2.91 8.29 -9.93
N THR A 12 1.98 8.63 -9.02
CA THR A 12 2.23 9.70 -8.05
C THR A 12 3.20 9.22 -6.98
N LYS A 13 4.07 10.11 -6.51
CA LYS A 13 5.10 9.81 -5.51
C LYS A 13 4.83 10.47 -4.18
N THR A 14 5.23 9.82 -3.09
CA THR A 14 5.32 10.49 -1.79
C THR A 14 6.56 11.40 -1.74
N PRO A 15 6.64 12.36 -0.79
CA PRO A 15 7.81 13.19 -0.61
C PRO A 15 9.05 12.37 -0.20
N LYS A 16 10.22 12.87 -0.61
CA LYS A 16 11.54 12.35 -0.21
C LYS A 16 11.96 12.91 1.14
N VAL A 17 11.39 12.35 2.19
CA VAL A 17 11.65 12.76 3.56
C VAL A 17 11.46 11.57 4.49
N ASP A 18 12.29 11.52 5.52
CA ASP A 18 12.11 10.61 6.63
C ASP A 18 10.70 10.75 7.23
N ASP A 19 10.02 9.62 7.49
CA ASP A 19 8.64 9.59 8.01
C ASP A 19 7.59 10.36 7.18
N GLY A 20 7.84 10.58 5.89
CA GLY A 20 6.92 11.27 5.01
C GLY A 20 5.60 10.53 4.75
N SER A 21 4.60 11.27 4.28
CA SER A 21 3.33 10.73 3.83
C SER A 21 2.84 11.48 2.59
N SER A 22 2.00 10.83 1.78
CA SER A 22 1.19 11.53 0.79
C SER A 22 0.26 12.56 1.44
N PRO A 23 -0.22 13.57 0.69
CA PRO A 23 -1.44 14.29 1.08
C PRO A 23 -2.64 13.33 1.11
N GLU A 24 -3.80 13.82 1.55
CA GLU A 24 -5.05 13.04 1.48
C GLU A 24 -5.36 12.65 0.03
N ILE A 25 -5.53 11.35 -0.22
CA ILE A 25 -5.89 10.82 -1.53
C ILE A 25 -7.36 10.42 -1.49
N LYS A 26 -8.22 11.16 -2.19
CA LYS A 26 -9.62 10.80 -2.35
C LYS A 26 -9.74 9.62 -3.31
N ILE A 27 -10.42 8.56 -2.89
CA ILE A 27 -10.69 7.38 -3.72
C ILE A 27 -12.07 7.49 -4.36
N SER A 28 -12.17 7.05 -5.62
CA SER A 28 -13.37 7.21 -6.43
C SER A 28 -14.58 6.41 -5.91
N VAL A 29 -14.31 5.27 -5.27
CA VAL A 29 -15.31 4.37 -4.71
C VAL A 29 -14.98 4.12 -3.24
N PRO A 30 -15.95 4.22 -2.31
CA PRO A 30 -15.70 3.95 -0.91
C PRO A 30 -15.10 2.56 -0.68
N PHE A 31 -14.00 2.51 0.06
CA PHE A 31 -13.39 1.27 0.51
C PHE A 31 -14.07 0.81 1.80
N ILE A 32 -14.66 -0.38 1.80
CA ILE A 32 -15.28 -0.95 3.00
C ILE A 32 -14.24 -1.75 3.77
N PHE A 33 -13.86 -1.28 4.96
CA PHE A 33 -12.90 -1.92 5.82
C PHE A 33 -13.52 -2.14 7.21
N PHE A 34 -13.56 -3.40 7.66
CA PHE A 34 -14.27 -3.83 8.88
C PHE A 34 -15.71 -3.27 9.02
N GLY A 35 -16.44 -3.21 7.91
CA GLY A 35 -17.83 -2.74 7.87
C GLY A 35 -18.01 -1.22 7.82
N ALA A 36 -16.93 -0.45 7.94
CA ALA A 36 -16.96 1.01 7.81
C ALA A 36 -16.55 1.47 6.40
N PRO A 37 -17.26 2.43 5.79
CA PRO A 37 -16.87 3.02 4.52
C PRO A 37 -15.83 4.13 4.69
N TYR A 38 -14.75 4.05 3.92
CA TYR A 38 -13.69 5.06 3.85
C TYR A 38 -13.65 5.68 2.46
N ARG A 39 -13.42 7.00 2.38
CA ARG A 39 -13.42 7.77 1.12
C ARG A 39 -12.07 8.40 0.78
N SER A 40 -11.11 8.24 1.66
CA SER A 40 -9.75 8.68 1.43
C SER A 40 -8.74 7.73 2.07
N VAL A 41 -7.54 7.77 1.51
CA VAL A 41 -6.37 7.02 1.98
C VAL A 41 -5.17 7.95 2.10
N TYR A 42 -4.21 7.55 2.91
CA TYR A 42 -2.88 8.14 2.98
C TYR A 42 -1.84 7.04 2.76
N VAL A 43 -0.77 7.36 2.03
CA VAL A 43 0.36 6.46 1.81
C VAL A 43 1.54 6.97 2.62
N ASN A 44 1.93 6.20 3.62
CA ASN A 44 3.03 6.50 4.51
C ASN A 44 4.33 5.86 4.00
N ASN A 45 5.45 6.56 4.20
CA ASN A 45 6.76 6.13 3.73
C ASN A 45 7.24 4.82 4.36
N ASN A 46 6.81 4.55 5.60
CA ASN A 46 7.13 3.40 6.43
C ASN A 46 6.29 2.14 6.10
N GLY A 47 5.62 2.13 4.94
CA GLY A 47 4.92 0.95 4.44
C GLY A 47 3.42 0.90 4.77
N VAL A 48 2.88 1.93 5.44
CA VAL A 48 1.49 1.92 5.92
C VAL A 48 0.55 2.64 4.94
N ILE A 49 -0.65 2.09 4.73
CA ILE A 49 -1.78 2.77 4.06
C ILE A 49 -2.90 2.98 5.07
N SER A 50 -3.15 4.21 5.48
CA SER A 50 -4.18 4.53 6.48
C SER A 50 -5.44 5.14 5.87
N PHE A 51 -6.56 5.00 6.57
CA PHE A 51 -7.85 5.56 6.17
C PHE A 51 -8.27 6.70 7.10
N ASN A 52 -8.87 7.76 6.54
CA ASN A 52 -9.40 8.95 7.23
C ASN A 52 -8.42 9.79 8.08
N ALA A 53 -7.21 9.31 8.38
CA ALA A 53 -6.22 10.04 9.15
C ALA A 53 -4.79 9.69 8.74
N LEU A 54 -3.87 10.66 8.92
CA LEU A 54 -2.44 10.43 8.84
C LEU A 54 -2.00 9.50 9.98
N VAL A 55 -1.08 8.60 9.68
CA VAL A 55 -0.34 7.82 10.69
C VAL A 55 1.08 8.36 10.71
N SER A 56 1.46 9.02 11.81
CA SER A 56 2.82 9.55 12.05
C SER A 56 3.69 8.60 12.88
N GLN A 57 3.26 7.34 13.06
CA GLN A 57 3.98 6.36 13.87
C GLN A 57 5.02 5.63 13.04
N PHE A 58 6.23 5.62 13.58
CA PHE A 58 7.46 5.00 13.06
C PHE A 58 7.74 3.63 13.68
N THR A 59 7.12 3.30 14.83
CA THR A 59 7.27 2.00 15.49
C THR A 59 6.09 1.07 15.18
N PRO A 60 6.33 -0.14 14.65
CA PRO A 60 5.30 -1.15 14.50
C PRO A 60 4.69 -1.54 15.83
N GLU A 61 3.36 -1.39 15.96
CA GLU A 61 2.59 -1.91 17.09
C GLU A 61 1.91 -3.21 16.72
N ALA A 62 1.85 -4.14 17.67
CA ALA A 62 1.15 -5.40 17.49
C ALA A 62 -0.36 -5.15 17.33
N PHE A 63 -0.97 -5.78 16.32
CA PHE A 63 -2.40 -5.70 16.13
C PHE A 63 -3.18 -6.43 17.24
N PRO A 64 -4.40 -5.97 17.60
CA PRO A 64 -5.08 -4.76 17.13
C PRO A 64 -4.56 -3.49 17.82
N LEU A 65 -4.49 -2.40 17.06
CA LEU A 65 -4.09 -1.10 17.60
C LEU A 65 -5.16 -0.49 18.51
N THR A 66 -4.72 0.00 19.66
CA THR A 66 -5.59 0.46 20.74
C THR A 66 -6.27 1.80 20.47
N ASP A 67 -5.85 2.52 19.43
CA ASP A 67 -6.37 3.83 19.03
C ASP A 67 -7.50 3.78 18.00
N GLY A 68 -7.90 2.58 17.55
CA GLY A 68 -8.99 2.41 16.60
C GLY A 68 -8.71 2.90 15.18
N ARG A 69 -7.47 3.25 14.83
CA ARG A 69 -7.12 3.67 13.47
C ARG A 69 -7.21 2.49 12.51
N ALA A 70 -7.90 2.71 11.40
CA ALA A 70 -7.97 1.76 10.30
C ALA A 70 -6.82 1.99 9.33
N PHE A 71 -5.96 0.99 9.18
CA PHE A 71 -4.93 1.01 8.15
C PHE A 71 -4.55 -0.41 7.75
N VAL A 72 -3.84 -0.49 6.65
CA VAL A 72 -3.18 -1.70 6.19
C VAL A 72 -1.68 -1.48 6.28
N ALA A 73 -0.98 -2.42 6.91
CA ALA A 73 0.47 -2.53 6.91
C ALA A 73 0.91 -3.68 5.98
N PRO A 74 0.91 -3.48 4.65
CA PRO A 74 1.50 -4.43 3.71
C PRO A 74 2.98 -4.70 3.99
N PHE A 75 3.64 -3.66 4.49
CA PHE A 75 5.01 -3.57 4.95
C PHE A 75 4.95 -2.60 6.13
N TRP A 76 5.57 -2.87 7.27
CA TRP A 76 5.70 -1.83 8.31
C TRP A 76 7.11 -1.89 8.85
N ALA A 77 7.92 -0.96 8.38
CA ALA A 77 9.31 -0.84 8.73
C ALA A 77 9.68 0.64 8.78
N ASP A 78 10.62 0.97 9.65
CA ASP A 78 11.21 2.30 9.75
C ASP A 78 12.07 2.56 8.50
N VAL A 79 11.55 3.34 7.55
CA VAL A 79 12.06 3.44 6.17
C VAL A 79 12.40 4.87 5.83
N HIS A 80 13.62 5.08 5.35
CA HIS A 80 14.12 6.39 4.99
C HIS A 80 14.24 6.54 3.46
N ASN A 81 13.15 6.91 2.79
CA ASN A 81 13.12 7.07 1.33
C ASN A 81 13.91 8.31 0.83
N GLY A 82 14.24 9.24 1.72
CA GLY A 82 15.17 10.36 1.48
C GLY A 82 16.62 9.91 1.19
N ILE A 83 17.02 8.72 1.64
CA ILE A 83 18.35 8.14 1.36
C ILE A 83 18.31 7.30 0.08
N ARG A 84 17.32 6.42 -0.05
CA ARG A 84 17.18 5.52 -1.21
C ARG A 84 15.74 5.06 -1.41
N GLY A 85 15.38 4.85 -2.68
CA GLY A 85 14.12 4.20 -3.05
C GLY A 85 12.97 5.17 -3.21
N GLU A 86 11.95 4.75 -3.93
CA GLU A 86 10.81 5.58 -4.33
C GLU A 86 9.52 4.90 -3.91
N ILE A 87 8.50 5.70 -3.59
CA ILE A 87 7.21 5.19 -3.17
C ILE A 87 6.17 5.73 -4.14
N TYR A 88 5.56 4.82 -4.87
CA TYR A 88 4.60 5.11 -5.93
C TYR A 88 3.22 4.68 -5.51
N TYR A 89 2.21 5.45 -5.86
CA TYR A 89 0.82 5.08 -5.66
C TYR A 89 -0.08 5.54 -6.81
N ARG A 90 -1.13 4.75 -7.06
CA ARG A 90 -2.21 5.13 -7.97
C ARG A 90 -3.51 4.37 -7.69
N GLU A 91 -4.61 5.02 -8.02
CA GLU A 91 -5.88 4.34 -8.26
C GLU A 91 -5.93 3.86 -9.72
N SER A 92 -6.55 2.70 -9.97
CA SER A 92 -6.75 2.19 -11.32
C SER A 92 -8.06 1.43 -11.47
N THR A 93 -8.68 1.61 -12.63
CA THR A 93 -9.84 0.86 -13.12
C THR A 93 -9.53 0.08 -14.39
N ASP A 94 -8.23 -0.13 -14.70
CA ASP A 94 -7.79 -0.87 -15.87
C ASP A 94 -8.37 -2.30 -15.87
N PRO A 95 -9.15 -2.70 -16.90
CA PRO A 95 -9.82 -4.00 -16.94
C PRO A 95 -8.88 -5.19 -16.76
N GLU A 96 -7.65 -5.14 -17.28
CA GLU A 96 -6.70 -6.24 -17.17
C GLU A 96 -6.17 -6.37 -15.74
N LEU A 97 -5.90 -5.23 -15.09
CA LEU A 97 -5.50 -5.23 -13.68
C LEU A 97 -6.64 -5.67 -12.77
N LEU A 98 -7.87 -5.23 -13.04
CA LEU A 98 -9.06 -5.66 -12.29
C LEU A 98 -9.32 -7.15 -12.46
N ARG A 99 -9.17 -7.70 -13.67
CA ARG A 99 -9.31 -9.13 -13.96
C ARG A 99 -8.26 -9.95 -13.20
N ARG A 100 -7.01 -9.48 -13.18
CA ARG A 100 -5.92 -10.09 -12.41
C ARG A 100 -6.23 -10.08 -10.92
N ALA A 101 -6.58 -8.93 -10.35
CA ALA A 101 -6.98 -8.81 -8.94
C ALA A 101 -8.12 -9.71 -8.55
N SER A 102 -9.14 -9.77 -9.40
CA SER A 102 -10.28 -10.64 -9.15
C SER A 102 -9.86 -12.12 -9.13
N LYS A 103 -8.96 -12.53 -10.05
CA LYS A 103 -8.42 -13.89 -10.08
C LYS A 103 -7.59 -14.19 -8.83
N ASP A 104 -6.72 -13.27 -8.42
CA ASP A 104 -5.83 -13.46 -7.28
C ASP A 104 -6.63 -13.54 -5.97
N ILE A 105 -7.63 -12.69 -5.78
CA ILE A 105 -8.51 -12.76 -4.61
C ILE A 105 -9.29 -14.07 -4.57
N ARG A 106 -9.93 -14.47 -5.69
CA ARG A 106 -10.66 -15.75 -5.75
C ARG A 106 -9.78 -16.96 -5.49
N LYS A 107 -8.50 -16.89 -5.88
CA LYS A 107 -7.53 -17.98 -5.67
C LYS A 107 -7.15 -18.12 -4.20
N HIS A 108 -6.94 -17.02 -3.48
CA HIS A 108 -6.42 -17.05 -2.11
C HIS A 108 -7.53 -17.02 -1.04
N PHE A 109 -8.72 -16.52 -1.36
CA PHE A 109 -9.86 -16.44 -0.44
C PHE A 109 -11.01 -17.33 -0.94
N LYS A 110 -11.13 -18.53 -0.34
CA LYS A 110 -12.10 -19.55 -0.75
C LYS A 110 -13.57 -19.08 -0.66
N ASP A 111 -13.88 -18.21 0.31
CA ASP A 111 -15.23 -17.68 0.52
C ASP A 111 -15.58 -16.52 -0.44
N MET A 112 -14.67 -16.15 -1.33
CA MET A 112 -14.81 -15.02 -2.26
C MET A 112 -14.93 -15.44 -3.72
N ALA A 113 -15.44 -16.65 -4.01
CA ALA A 113 -15.49 -17.20 -5.36
C ALA A 113 -16.24 -16.33 -6.40
N SER A 114 -17.19 -15.50 -5.97
CA SER A 114 -17.93 -14.55 -6.83
C SER A 114 -17.33 -13.15 -6.89
N PHE A 115 -16.18 -12.93 -6.24
CA PHE A 115 -15.57 -11.61 -6.15
C PHE A 115 -15.14 -11.07 -7.51
N SER A 116 -15.44 -9.78 -7.73
CA SER A 116 -14.96 -8.99 -8.86
C SER A 116 -14.50 -7.61 -8.35
N ALA A 117 -13.28 -7.22 -8.72
CA ALA A 117 -12.74 -5.90 -8.46
C ALA A 117 -13.31 -4.90 -9.47
N ILE A 118 -13.76 -3.75 -8.96
CA ILE A 118 -14.29 -2.63 -9.76
C ILE A 118 -13.32 -1.44 -9.80
N TRP A 119 -12.36 -1.42 -8.88
CA TRP A 119 -11.23 -0.51 -8.81
C TRP A 119 -10.15 -1.18 -7.95
N ILE A 120 -8.91 -0.73 -8.09
CA ILE A 120 -7.79 -1.12 -7.23
C ILE A 120 -6.97 0.12 -6.87
N PHE A 121 -6.39 0.09 -5.67
CA PHE A 121 -5.35 1.02 -5.26
C PHE A 121 -4.04 0.26 -5.18
N ILE A 122 -3.03 0.71 -5.93
CA ILE A 122 -1.72 0.09 -6.03
C ILE A 122 -0.74 1.01 -5.32
N VAL A 123 0.06 0.44 -4.43
CA VAL A 123 1.18 1.14 -3.78
C VAL A 123 2.42 0.26 -3.88
N THR A 124 3.55 0.88 -4.24
CA THR A 124 4.84 0.23 -4.37
C THR A 124 5.89 0.99 -3.59
N TRP A 125 6.58 0.30 -2.69
CA TRP A 125 7.81 0.76 -2.07
C TRP A 125 8.99 0.11 -2.81
N GLU A 126 9.57 0.83 -3.76
CA GLU A 126 10.62 0.32 -4.64
C GLU A 126 12.00 0.70 -4.09
N GLU A 127 12.81 -0.31 -3.76
CA GLU A 127 14.21 -0.15 -3.32
C GLU A 127 14.41 0.80 -2.12
N VAL A 128 13.41 0.89 -1.24
CA VAL A 128 13.49 1.74 -0.06
C VAL A 128 14.45 1.14 0.99
N THR A 129 15.25 1.99 1.62
CA THR A 129 16.19 1.58 2.68
C THR A 129 15.60 1.82 4.07
N PHE A 130 16.04 1.06 5.08
CA PHE A 130 15.61 1.26 6.46
C PHE A 130 16.30 2.47 7.09
N TYR A 131 15.76 3.00 8.19
CA TYR A 131 16.36 4.10 8.95
C TYR A 131 17.76 3.74 9.48
N GLY A 132 18.76 4.58 9.17
CA GLY A 132 20.18 4.29 9.44
C GLY A 132 20.87 3.44 8.35
N GLY A 133 20.15 3.05 7.30
CA GLY A 133 20.71 2.45 6.09
C GLY A 133 21.43 3.45 5.18
N SER A 134 22.01 2.95 4.11
CA SER A 134 22.78 3.74 3.12
C SER A 134 22.38 3.41 1.68
N SER A 135 22.94 4.12 0.71
CA SER A 135 22.74 3.84 -0.72
C SER A 135 23.24 2.45 -1.16
N THR A 136 24.15 1.83 -0.39
CA THR A 136 24.73 0.51 -0.67
C THR A 136 24.07 -0.62 0.11
N THR A 137 23.12 -0.31 0.98
CA THR A 137 22.40 -1.31 1.78
C THR A 137 21.56 -2.20 0.86
N PRO A 138 21.55 -3.53 1.04
CA PRO A 138 20.67 -4.42 0.28
C PRO A 138 19.20 -4.09 0.56
N VAL A 139 18.41 -3.86 -0.49
CA VAL A 139 16.98 -3.52 -0.40
C VAL A 139 16.15 -4.59 -1.11
N ARG A 140 14.91 -4.81 -0.64
CA ARG A 140 13.90 -5.63 -1.32
C ARG A 140 12.74 -4.73 -1.75
N ALA A 141 12.24 -4.90 -2.97
CA ALA A 141 11.04 -4.23 -3.44
C ALA A 141 9.79 -4.97 -2.95
N ILE A 142 8.87 -4.28 -2.29
CA ILE A 142 7.59 -4.85 -1.82
C ILE A 142 6.45 -4.11 -2.53
N ARG A 143 5.56 -4.88 -3.16
CA ARG A 143 4.47 -4.37 -4.01
C ARG A 143 3.15 -4.90 -3.48
N CYS A 144 2.13 -4.05 -3.34
CA CYS A 144 0.81 -4.47 -2.88
C CYS A 144 -0.34 -3.82 -3.67
N ALA A 145 -1.43 -4.56 -3.86
CA ALA A 145 -2.66 -4.07 -4.46
C ALA A 145 -3.87 -4.44 -3.58
N SER A 146 -4.79 -3.49 -3.38
CA SER A 146 -5.89 -3.65 -2.42
C SER A 146 -7.25 -3.90 -3.06
N ARG A 147 -7.93 -4.94 -2.55
CA ARG A 147 -9.32 -4.85 -2.03
C ARG A 147 -9.49 -5.63 -0.71
N ARG A 148 -8.59 -6.58 -0.44
CA ARG A 148 -8.00 -6.95 0.85
C ARG A 148 -6.55 -7.31 0.52
N VAL A 149 -5.63 -6.95 1.39
CA VAL A 149 -4.23 -6.81 1.04
C VAL A 149 -3.56 -8.16 0.82
N VAL A 150 -3.13 -8.40 -0.41
CA VAL A 150 -2.21 -9.48 -0.76
C VAL A 150 -0.85 -8.84 -0.93
N CYS A 151 0.05 -9.15 0.00
CA CYS A 151 1.47 -8.83 -0.07
C CYS A 151 2.20 -10.14 0.07
N ASP A 152 2.91 -10.54 -0.99
CA ASP A 152 3.90 -11.60 -0.90
C ASP A 152 5.27 -10.94 -0.73
N GLY A 153 6.03 -11.42 0.24
CA GLY A 153 7.43 -11.06 0.50
C GLY A 153 8.40 -12.15 0.07
#